data_AF-A0A3D5HT72-F1
#
_entry.id   AF-A0A3D5HT72-F1
#
_cell.length_a   1.000
_cell.length_b   1.000
_cell.length_c   1.000
_cell.angle_alpha   90.00
_cell.angle_beta   90.00
_cell.angle_gamma   90.00
#
_symmetry.space_group_name_H-M   'P 1'
#
loop_
_entity.id
_entity.type
_entity.pdbx_description
1 polymer ?
#
loop_
_entity_poly.entity_id
_entity_poly.type
_entity_poly.pdbx_seq_one_letter_code
_entity_poly.pdbx_strand_id
1 'polypeptide(L)'
;HVENHEKDFASLMTQDLIEVTLDDVSDEDAVRIHQSPVDLGSVKPQIAMASKLKDLGFHAVMTGDGADELFGGYRRAEQYDSQHSDVFCELPYYHLPKLDRTMMYYTVELRSPFLAPSVVKHALDLPYEMRKGIKQKLIDEFAYLLPTEILERQKHPLKTDSIRKDPMSQRIANNEIWKNL
;
A
#
# COMPACT_ATOMS: atom_id res chain seq x y z
N HIS A 1 -8.88 -13.92 0.04
CA HIS A 1 -9.55 -12.78 0.68
C HIS A 1 -8.62 -12.11 1.69
N VAL A 2 -8.54 -10.77 1.74
CA VAL A 2 -7.91 -10.05 2.86
C VAL A 2 -9.05 -9.49 3.70
N GLU A 3 -9.28 -10.07 4.87
CA GLU A 3 -10.23 -9.50 5.82
C GLU A 3 -9.54 -8.40 6.64
N ASN A 4 -9.98 -7.16 6.44
CA ASN A 4 -9.47 -5.95 7.09
C ASN A 4 -10.55 -4.87 7.25
N HIS A 5 -11.83 -5.22 7.12
CA HIS A 5 -12.98 -4.32 7.27
C HIS A 5 -13.01 -3.14 6.28
N GLU A 6 -12.25 -3.16 5.19
CA GLU A 6 -12.23 -2.04 4.22
C GLU A 6 -13.61 -1.80 3.58
N LYS A 7 -14.41 -2.85 3.43
CA LYS A 7 -15.77 -2.76 2.87
C LYS A 7 -16.65 -1.80 3.68
N ASP A 8 -16.55 -1.85 5.01
CA ASP A 8 -17.36 -1.02 5.90
C ASP A 8 -17.00 0.45 5.71
N PHE A 9 -15.71 0.78 5.65
CA PHE A 9 -15.25 2.15 5.43
C PHE A 9 -15.52 2.65 3.99
N ALA A 10 -15.34 1.78 3.00
CA ALA A 10 -15.60 2.14 1.61
C ALA A 10 -17.09 2.44 1.37
N SER A 11 -17.98 1.72 2.07
CA SER A 11 -19.44 1.95 2.02
C SER A 11 -19.87 3.31 2.58
N LEU A 12 -19.04 3.94 3.43
CA LEU A 12 -19.28 5.30 3.91
C LEU A 12 -18.98 6.36 2.84
N MET A 13 -18.18 6.02 1.83
CA MET A 13 -17.67 6.96 0.82
C MET A 13 -18.30 6.77 -0.57
N THR A 14 -18.74 5.56 -0.91
CA THR A 14 -19.32 5.25 -2.22
C THR A 14 -20.33 4.11 -2.16
N GLN A 15 -21.29 4.13 -3.09
CA GLN A 15 -22.24 3.05 -3.32
C GLN A 15 -21.76 2.06 -4.40
N ASP A 16 -20.80 2.47 -5.24
CA ASP A 16 -20.31 1.70 -6.39
C ASP A 16 -19.08 0.86 -6.02
N LEU A 17 -19.26 -0.06 -5.06
CA LEU A 17 -18.18 -0.92 -4.58
C LEU A 17 -18.00 -2.16 -5.46
N ILE A 18 -16.74 -2.46 -5.78
CA ILE A 18 -16.35 -3.68 -6.48
C ILE A 18 -15.49 -4.53 -5.55
N GLU A 19 -15.97 -5.72 -5.25
CA GLU A 19 -15.26 -6.69 -4.42
C GLU A 19 -14.25 -7.48 -5.28
N VAL A 20 -13.04 -7.67 -4.75
CA VAL A 20 -11.94 -8.35 -5.42
C VAL A 20 -11.46 -9.51 -4.55
N THR A 21 -11.47 -10.73 -5.10
CA THR A 21 -10.96 -11.91 -4.40
C THR A 21 -9.50 -12.21 -4.81
N LEU A 22 -8.84 -13.10 -4.08
CA LEU A 22 -7.44 -13.45 -4.33
C LEU A 22 -7.29 -14.80 -5.06
N ASP A 23 -8.40 -15.38 -5.51
CA ASP A 23 -8.46 -16.81 -5.84
C ASP A 23 -7.61 -17.15 -7.07
N ASP A 24 -7.37 -16.16 -7.94
CA ASP A 24 -6.62 -16.30 -9.18
C ASP A 24 -5.14 -15.88 -9.07
N VAL A 25 -4.63 -15.52 -7.88
CA VAL A 25 -3.24 -15.04 -7.72
C VAL A 25 -2.38 -16.07 -6.99
N SER A 26 -1.44 -16.67 -7.71
CA SER A 26 -0.46 -17.61 -7.13
C SER A 26 0.75 -16.89 -6.52
N ASP A 27 1.53 -17.61 -5.72
CA ASP A 27 2.81 -17.09 -5.22
C ASP A 27 3.85 -17.00 -6.34
N GLU A 28 3.77 -17.87 -7.35
CA GLU A 28 4.64 -17.82 -8.52
C GLU A 28 4.37 -16.57 -9.37
N ASP A 29 3.11 -16.21 -9.60
CA ASP A 29 2.74 -14.95 -10.29
C ASP A 29 3.36 -13.77 -9.58
N ALA A 30 3.23 -13.74 -8.24
CA ALA A 30 3.77 -12.67 -7.45
C ALA A 30 5.29 -12.55 -7.58
N VAL A 31 6.02 -13.67 -7.52
CA VAL A 31 7.47 -13.68 -7.70
C VAL A 31 7.86 -13.26 -9.12
N ARG A 32 7.19 -13.77 -10.16
CA ARG A 32 7.49 -13.48 -11.57
C ARG A 32 7.22 -12.01 -11.93
N ILE A 33 6.08 -11.47 -11.51
CA ILE A 33 5.69 -10.07 -11.77
C ILE A 33 6.69 -9.11 -11.12
N HIS A 34 7.13 -9.43 -9.90
CA HIS A 34 7.99 -8.53 -9.14
C HIS A 34 9.45 -8.62 -9.55
N GLN A 35 9.89 -9.70 -10.19
CA GLN A 35 11.28 -9.88 -10.63
C GLN A 35 12.31 -9.64 -9.51
N SER A 36 11.92 -9.91 -8.26
CA SER A 36 12.79 -9.84 -7.08
C SER A 36 12.24 -10.73 -5.96
N PRO A 37 13.09 -11.14 -4.99
CA PRO A 37 12.62 -11.79 -3.77
C PRO A 37 11.75 -10.82 -2.95
N VAL A 38 10.42 -10.92 -3.12
CA VAL A 38 9.47 -10.03 -2.43
C VAL A 38 8.92 -10.65 -1.15
N ASP A 39 8.78 -9.80 -0.13
CA ASP A 39 7.92 -10.05 1.01
C ASP A 39 6.48 -9.81 0.56
N LEU A 40 5.69 -10.88 0.44
CA LEU A 40 4.39 -10.88 -0.23
C LEU A 40 3.29 -10.09 0.49
N GLY A 41 3.61 -9.34 1.55
CA GLY A 41 2.66 -8.70 2.46
C GLY A 41 1.42 -8.17 1.73
N SER A 42 1.60 -7.17 0.87
CA SER A 42 0.53 -6.52 0.10
C SER A 42 0.47 -6.93 -1.37
N VAL A 43 1.38 -7.79 -1.83
CA VAL A 43 1.60 -8.04 -3.25
C VAL A 43 0.42 -8.75 -3.91
N LYS A 44 -0.03 -9.88 -3.37
CA LYS A 44 -1.11 -10.67 -3.98
C LYS A 44 -2.42 -9.89 -4.09
N PRO A 45 -2.84 -9.13 -3.06
CA PRO A 45 -3.98 -8.22 -3.18
C PRO A 45 -3.81 -7.17 -4.28
N GLN A 46 -2.61 -6.58 -4.40
CA GLN A 46 -2.34 -5.57 -5.44
C GLN A 46 -2.41 -6.16 -6.85
N ILE A 47 -1.91 -7.38 -7.05
CA ILE A 47 -2.02 -8.11 -8.33
C ILE A 47 -3.49 -8.39 -8.68
N ALA A 48 -4.27 -8.88 -7.72
CA ALA A 48 -5.70 -9.15 -7.92
C ALA A 48 -6.46 -7.86 -8.31
N MET A 49 -6.17 -6.75 -7.61
CA MET A 49 -6.75 -5.44 -7.94
C MET A 49 -6.34 -4.97 -9.34
N ALA A 50 -5.07 -5.11 -9.71
CA ALA A 50 -4.56 -4.72 -11.02
C ALA A 50 -5.23 -5.48 -12.17
N SER A 51 -5.35 -6.81 -12.03
CA SER A 51 -6.08 -7.65 -12.99
C SER A 51 -7.53 -7.21 -13.11
N LYS A 52 -8.20 -7.02 -11.97
CA LYS A 52 -9.61 -6.64 -11.97
C LYS A 52 -9.85 -5.28 -12.61
N LEU A 53 -8.99 -4.30 -12.35
CA LEU A 53 -9.07 -2.97 -12.98
C LEU A 53 -8.94 -3.06 -14.50
N LYS A 54 -8.02 -3.90 -14.99
CA LYS A 54 -7.85 -4.15 -16.42
C LYS A 54 -9.10 -4.78 -17.04
N ASP A 55 -9.68 -5.78 -16.39
CA ASP A 55 -10.91 -6.45 -16.86
C ASP A 55 -12.10 -5.50 -16.95
N LEU A 56 -12.17 -4.53 -16.02
CA LEU A 56 -13.18 -3.48 -16.01
C LEU A 56 -12.92 -2.37 -17.05
N GLY A 57 -11.80 -2.43 -17.78
CA GLY A 57 -11.45 -1.46 -18.82
C GLY A 57 -10.81 -0.17 -18.28
N PHE A 58 -10.35 -0.15 -17.02
CA PHE A 58 -9.61 1.00 -16.51
C PHE A 58 -8.16 0.98 -17.01
N HIS A 59 -7.67 2.17 -17.37
CA HIS A 59 -6.29 2.37 -17.82
C HIS A 59 -5.46 3.22 -16.85
N ALA A 60 -6.11 3.91 -15.91
CA ALA A 60 -5.45 4.71 -14.89
C ALA A 60 -6.22 4.64 -13.56
N VAL A 61 -5.48 4.67 -12.45
CA VAL A 61 -6.05 4.61 -11.09
C VAL A 61 -5.22 5.44 -10.11
N MET A 62 -5.89 5.95 -9.07
CA MET A 62 -5.23 6.67 -7.98
C MET A 62 -5.02 5.78 -6.76
N THR A 63 -3.92 5.99 -6.05
CA THR A 63 -3.60 5.33 -4.78
C THR A 63 -3.20 6.32 -3.70
N GLY A 64 -3.30 5.89 -2.44
CA GLY A 64 -2.78 6.59 -1.26
C GLY A 64 -1.33 6.22 -0.89
N ASP A 65 -0.64 5.37 -1.66
CA ASP A 65 0.75 4.99 -1.41
C ASP A 65 1.66 6.23 -1.32
N GLY A 66 2.65 6.23 -0.41
CA GLY A 66 3.51 7.39 -0.15
C GLY A 66 3.05 8.25 1.02
N ALA A 67 1.77 8.19 1.40
CA ALA A 67 1.27 8.96 2.55
C ALA A 67 1.94 8.53 3.87
N ASP A 68 2.22 7.25 4.05
CA ASP A 68 2.79 6.74 5.30
C ASP A 68 4.26 7.11 5.44
N GLU A 69 5.02 7.04 4.35
CA GLU A 69 6.44 7.41 4.30
C GLU A 69 6.65 8.92 4.46
N LEU A 70 5.75 9.73 3.86
CA LEU A 70 5.83 11.18 3.92
C LEU A 70 5.34 11.76 5.25
N PHE A 71 4.23 11.24 5.79
CA PHE A 71 3.55 11.80 6.96
C PHE A 71 3.69 10.96 8.24
N GLY A 72 4.57 9.96 8.25
CA GLY A 72 4.90 9.18 9.44
C GLY A 72 3.80 8.23 9.91
N GLY A 73 3.14 7.55 8.98
CA GLY A 73 2.03 6.64 9.26
C GLY A 73 2.44 5.24 9.69
N TYR A 74 3.73 4.97 9.93
CA TYR A 74 4.23 3.68 10.41
C TYR A 74 4.49 3.72 11.91
N ARG A 75 4.24 2.60 12.61
CA ARG A 75 4.51 2.48 14.06
C ARG A 75 5.96 2.82 14.45
N ARG A 76 6.93 2.59 13.55
CA ARG A 76 8.34 2.95 13.79
C ARG A 76 8.52 4.46 13.98
N ALA A 77 7.68 5.28 13.35
CA ALA A 77 7.70 6.73 13.48
C ALA A 77 7.26 7.21 14.88
N GLU A 78 6.69 6.35 15.73
CA GLU A 78 6.46 6.67 17.14
C GLU A 78 7.77 6.63 17.95
N GLN A 79 8.74 5.84 17.49
CA GLN A 79 9.98 5.54 18.22
C GLN A 79 11.13 6.46 17.81
N TYR A 80 11.21 6.80 16.53
CA TYR A 80 12.24 7.70 15.97
C TYR A 80 11.75 8.34 14.66
N ASP A 81 12.38 9.45 14.24
CA ASP A 81 12.05 10.08 12.95
C ASP A 81 12.58 9.25 11.78
N SER A 82 11.71 8.43 11.19
CA SER A 82 12.03 7.55 10.06
C SER A 82 11.86 8.22 8.69
N GLN A 83 11.41 9.48 8.62
CA GLN A 83 10.97 10.08 7.35
C GLN A 83 12.05 10.06 6.28
N HIS A 84 13.29 10.40 6.62
CA HIS A 84 14.37 10.39 5.63
C HIS A 84 14.68 8.97 5.12
N SER A 85 14.72 7.95 5.98
CA SER A 85 14.89 6.57 5.51
C SER A 85 13.68 6.12 4.69
N ASP A 86 12.47 6.53 5.06
CA ASP A 86 11.26 6.13 4.37
C ASP A 86 11.19 6.77 2.97
N VAL A 87 11.52 8.06 2.85
CA VAL A 87 11.47 8.81 1.59
C VAL A 87 12.65 8.52 0.67
N PHE A 88 13.87 8.40 1.21
CA PHE A 88 15.08 8.22 0.39
C PHE A 88 15.47 6.75 0.17
N CYS A 89 14.93 5.82 0.96
CA CYS A 89 15.23 4.39 0.82
C CYS A 89 13.98 3.56 0.51
N GLU A 90 12.99 3.54 1.41
CA GLU A 90 11.83 2.63 1.27
C GLU A 90 10.99 2.95 0.03
N LEU A 91 10.65 4.22 -0.20
CA LEU A 91 9.90 4.62 -1.40
C LEU A 91 10.61 4.21 -2.71
N PRO A 92 11.82 4.73 -3.02
CA PRO A 92 12.44 4.53 -4.32
C PRO A 92 12.91 3.09 -4.56
N TYR A 93 13.31 2.35 -3.53
CA TYR A 93 13.90 1.02 -3.71
C TYR A 93 12.94 -0.13 -3.41
N TYR A 94 11.84 0.11 -2.70
CA TYR A 94 10.90 -0.95 -2.33
C TYR A 94 9.47 -0.67 -2.78
N HIS A 95 8.83 0.41 -2.31
CA HIS A 95 7.40 0.63 -2.56
C HIS A 95 7.09 0.96 -4.02
N LEU A 96 7.76 1.95 -4.60
CA LEU A 96 7.44 2.44 -5.95
C LEU A 96 7.73 1.38 -7.04
N PRO A 97 8.88 0.70 -7.05
CA PRO A 97 9.14 -0.34 -8.06
C PRO A 97 8.15 -1.50 -7.97
N LYS A 98 7.75 -1.90 -6.77
CA LYS A 98 6.78 -2.98 -6.53
C LYS A 98 5.41 -2.62 -7.09
N LEU A 99 4.93 -1.42 -6.78
CA LEU A 99 3.66 -0.90 -7.26
C LEU A 99 3.64 -0.77 -8.77
N ASP A 100 4.69 -0.17 -9.35
CA ASP A 100 4.83 0.02 -10.79
C ASP A 100 4.82 -1.32 -11.52
N ARG A 101 5.66 -2.29 -11.11
CA ARG A 101 5.70 -3.63 -11.69
C ARG A 101 4.34 -4.34 -11.64
N THR A 102 3.64 -4.25 -10.51
CA THR A 102 2.32 -4.86 -10.35
C THR A 102 1.31 -4.26 -11.33
N MET A 103 1.21 -2.94 -11.38
CA MET A 103 0.15 -2.26 -12.14
C MET A 103 0.48 -2.23 -13.64
N MET A 104 1.75 -2.05 -14.00
CA MET A 104 2.21 -2.08 -15.40
C MET A 104 2.13 -3.47 -16.03
N TYR A 105 2.24 -4.55 -15.25
CA TYR A 105 2.00 -5.90 -15.78
C TYR A 105 0.62 -6.03 -16.43
N TYR A 106 -0.38 -5.35 -15.87
CA TYR A 106 -1.75 -5.29 -16.40
C TYR A 106 -2.04 -4.04 -17.23
N THR A 107 -1.02 -3.26 -17.62
CA THR A 107 -1.15 -2.00 -18.39
C THR A 107 -2.08 -0.96 -17.72
N VAL A 108 -2.05 -0.88 -16.38
CA VAL A 108 -2.84 0.07 -15.60
C VAL A 108 -1.93 1.15 -15.00
N GLU A 109 -2.05 2.39 -15.43
CA GLU A 109 -1.26 3.51 -14.91
C GLU A 109 -1.64 3.83 -13.45
N LEU A 110 -0.70 3.63 -12.53
CA LEU A 110 -0.87 3.99 -11.13
C LEU A 110 -0.37 5.41 -10.88
N ARG A 111 -1.19 6.24 -10.24
CA ARG A 111 -0.79 7.59 -9.80
C ARG A 111 -0.98 7.74 -8.29
N SER A 112 0.06 8.21 -7.61
CA SER A 112 -0.05 8.64 -6.21
C SER A 112 -0.02 10.16 -6.12
N PRO A 113 -1.14 10.82 -5.78
CA PRO A 113 -1.18 12.26 -5.53
C PRO A 113 -0.25 12.71 -4.39
N PHE A 114 0.05 11.84 -3.42
CA PHE A 114 0.96 12.16 -2.32
C PHE A 114 2.40 12.39 -2.77
N LEU A 115 2.80 11.81 -3.90
CA LEU A 115 4.14 11.95 -4.47
C LEU A 115 4.28 13.19 -5.36
N ALA A 116 3.25 14.05 -5.45
CA ALA A 116 3.36 15.32 -6.15
C ALA A 116 4.48 16.19 -5.53
N PRO A 117 5.32 16.87 -6.32
CA PRO A 117 6.46 17.61 -5.79
C PRO A 117 6.09 18.64 -4.71
N SER A 118 4.94 19.29 -4.83
CA SER A 118 4.42 20.23 -3.83
C SER A 118 4.06 19.55 -2.50
N VAL A 119 3.48 18.35 -2.55
CA VAL A 119 3.10 17.57 -1.38
C VAL A 119 4.34 17.00 -0.69
N VAL A 120 5.28 16.46 -1.47
CA VAL A 120 6.57 15.97 -0.94
C VAL A 120 7.34 17.09 -0.26
N LYS A 121 7.45 18.26 -0.90
CA LYS A 121 8.09 19.43 -0.30
C LYS A 121 7.44 19.80 1.03
N HIS A 122 6.11 19.90 1.06
CA HIS A 122 5.38 20.23 2.28
C HIS A 122 5.62 19.20 3.38
N ALA A 123 5.58 17.91 3.06
CA ALA A 123 5.78 16.83 4.02
C ALA A 123 7.19 16.84 4.63
N LEU A 124 8.22 17.10 3.82
CA LEU A 124 9.61 17.20 4.29
C LEU A 124 9.85 18.42 5.19
N ASP A 125 9.05 19.48 5.03
CA ASP A 125 9.09 20.67 5.89
C ASP A 125 8.32 20.46 7.23
N LEU A 126 7.57 19.36 7.39
CA LEU A 126 6.81 19.11 8.61
C LEU A 126 7.70 18.66 9.78
N PRO A 127 7.54 19.27 10.97
CA PRO A 127 8.27 18.85 12.15
C PRO A 127 7.89 17.43 12.55
N TYR A 128 8.87 16.68 13.09
CA TYR A 128 8.69 15.30 13.52
C TYR A 128 7.49 15.11 14.45
N GLU A 129 7.22 16.05 15.37
CA GLU A 129 6.09 15.96 16.31
C GLU A 129 4.71 15.82 15.65
N MET A 130 4.57 16.22 14.38
CA MET A 130 3.32 16.09 13.61
C MET A 130 3.22 14.76 12.83
N ARG A 131 4.23 13.88 12.95
CA ARG A 131 4.41 12.67 12.15
C ARG A 131 4.81 11.44 13.01
N LYS A 132 4.35 11.38 14.27
CA LYS A 132 4.72 10.33 15.24
C LYS A 132 3.79 9.13 15.22
N GLY A 133 3.83 8.35 14.14
CA GLY A 133 2.98 7.16 13.95
C GLY A 133 1.54 7.47 13.52
N ILE A 134 1.11 8.71 13.71
CA ILE A 134 -0.21 9.22 13.30
C ILE A 134 0.01 10.33 12.28
N LYS A 135 -0.73 10.29 11.18
CA LYS A 135 -0.71 11.29 10.11
C LYS A 135 -1.56 12.50 10.50
N GLN A 136 -1.25 13.10 11.65
CA GLN A 136 -2.11 14.13 12.27
C GLN A 136 -2.39 15.28 11.32
N LYS A 137 -1.37 15.74 10.58
CA LYS A 137 -1.55 16.80 9.59
C LYS A 137 -2.59 16.47 8.51
N LEU A 138 -2.67 15.21 8.07
CA LEU A 138 -3.69 14.78 7.09
C LEU A 138 -5.07 14.68 7.73
N ILE A 139 -5.15 14.18 8.98
CA ILE A 139 -6.41 14.11 9.73
C ILE A 139 -6.98 15.52 9.88
N ASP A 140 -6.18 16.47 10.37
CA ASP A 140 -6.60 17.86 10.57
C ASP A 140 -7.07 18.51 9.27
N GLU A 141 -6.32 18.30 8.18
CA GLU A 141 -6.62 18.91 6.88
C GLU A 141 -7.89 18.35 6.25
N PHE A 142 -8.19 17.06 6.43
CA PHE A 142 -9.34 16.42 5.78
C PHE A 142 -10.52 16.14 6.73
N ALA A 143 -10.45 16.59 7.98
CA ALA A 143 -11.49 16.36 8.99
C ALA A 143 -12.87 16.91 8.59
N TYR A 144 -12.90 17.98 7.78
CA TYR A 144 -14.16 18.55 7.28
C TYR A 144 -14.80 17.74 6.17
N LEU A 145 -14.05 16.82 5.55
CA LEU A 145 -14.46 16.08 4.35
C LEU A 145 -14.83 14.62 4.66
N LEU A 146 -14.17 14.01 5.64
CA LEU A 146 -14.28 12.57 5.91
C LEU A 146 -15.15 12.27 7.13
N PRO A 147 -15.92 11.17 7.14
CA PRO A 147 -16.61 10.67 8.32
C PRO A 147 -15.65 10.42 9.49
N THR A 148 -16.11 10.68 10.71
CA THR A 148 -15.33 10.48 11.95
C THR A 148 -14.80 9.06 12.08
N GLU A 149 -15.59 8.07 11.65
CA GLU A 149 -15.22 6.65 11.66
C GLU A 149 -13.96 6.37 10.82
N ILE A 150 -13.73 7.12 9.74
CA ILE A 150 -12.52 7.01 8.92
C ILE A 150 -11.34 7.73 9.59
N LEU A 151 -11.59 8.91 10.18
CA LEU A 151 -10.55 9.73 10.83
C LEU A 151 -9.97 9.04 12.08
N GLU A 152 -10.82 8.36 12.86
CA GLU A 152 -10.43 7.68 14.11
C GLU A 152 -9.97 6.23 13.88
N ARG A 153 -10.00 5.75 12.63
CA ARG A 153 -9.67 4.38 12.28
C ARG A 153 -8.21 4.05 12.63
N GLN A 154 -8.04 2.94 13.34
CA GLN A 154 -6.71 2.36 13.58
C GLN A 154 -6.13 1.78 12.29
N LYS A 155 -4.84 2.04 12.03
CA LYS A 155 -4.15 1.56 10.84
C LYS A 155 -4.18 0.03 10.79
N HIS A 156 -4.77 -0.52 9.74
CA HIS A 156 -4.75 -1.95 9.46
C HIS A 156 -4.00 -2.25 8.16
N PRO A 157 -2.85 -2.94 8.20
CA PRO A 157 -2.07 -3.16 6.99
C PRO A 157 -2.76 -4.16 6.04
N LEU A 158 -2.65 -3.88 4.74
CA LEU A 158 -3.08 -4.77 3.66
C LEU A 158 -2.10 -5.94 3.57
N LYS A 159 -2.32 -6.96 4.41
CA LYS A 159 -1.51 -8.19 4.48
C LYS A 159 -2.37 -9.43 4.45
N THR A 160 -1.92 -10.48 3.76
CA THR A 160 -2.55 -11.81 3.87
C THR A 160 -2.32 -12.41 5.26
N ASP A 161 -3.24 -13.28 5.71
CA ASP A 161 -3.13 -13.92 7.02
C ASP A 161 -1.92 -14.85 7.14
N SER A 162 -1.49 -15.48 6.05
CA SER A 162 -0.28 -16.30 6.03
C SER A 162 0.94 -15.50 6.50
N ILE A 163 1.09 -14.29 5.98
CA ILE A 163 2.23 -13.40 6.28
C ILE A 163 2.10 -12.74 7.64
N ARG A 164 0.86 -12.46 8.09
CA ARG A 164 0.62 -11.96 9.44
C ARG A 164 1.03 -12.98 10.49
N LYS A 165 0.78 -14.28 10.25
CA LYS A 165 1.04 -15.37 11.19
C LYS A 165 2.48 -15.88 11.13
N ASP A 166 3.02 -16.10 9.94
CA ASP A 166 4.35 -16.66 9.74
C ASP A 166 5.04 -16.11 8.48
N PRO A 167 5.66 -14.92 8.57
CA PRO A 167 6.34 -14.29 7.44
C PRO A 167 7.60 -15.06 7.01
N MET A 168 8.22 -15.86 7.89
CA MET A 168 9.46 -16.57 7.56
C MET A 168 9.20 -17.77 6.68
N SER A 169 8.16 -18.55 6.96
CA SER A 169 7.76 -19.66 6.10
C SER A 169 7.43 -19.20 4.69
N GLN A 170 6.76 -18.05 4.54
CA GLN A 170 6.48 -17.48 3.21
C GLN A 170 7.77 -17.10 2.46
N ARG A 171 8.76 -16.51 3.14
CA ARG A 171 10.06 -16.17 2.51
C ARG A 171 10.82 -17.40 2.04
N ILE A 172 10.78 -18.48 2.82
CA ILE A 172 11.39 -19.76 2.43
C ILE A 172 10.69 -20.30 1.17
N ALA A 173 9.36 -20.33 1.15
CA ALA A 173 8.60 -20.76 -0.02
C ALA A 173 8.92 -19.92 -1.27
N ASN A 174 8.96 -18.59 -1.15
CA ASN A 174 9.29 -17.69 -2.27
C ASN A 174 10.71 -17.91 -2.78
N ASN A 175 11.66 -18.17 -1.88
CA ASN A 175 13.04 -18.46 -2.26
C ASN A 175 13.13 -19.77 -3.04
N GLU A 176 12.37 -20.80 -2.67
CA GLU A 176 12.30 -22.04 -3.45
C GLU A 176 11.64 -21.82 -4.82
N ILE A 177 10.59 -21.00 -4.92
CA ILE A 177 10.03 -20.60 -6.22
C ILE A 177 11.11 -19.92 -7.07
N TRP A 178 11.81 -18.93 -6.52
CA TRP A 178 12.84 -18.17 -7.23
C TRP A 178 13.98 -19.05 -7.77
N LYS A 179 14.40 -20.06 -7.00
CA LYS A 179 15.43 -21.02 -7.44
C LYS A 179 15.00 -21.90 -8.61
N ASN A 180 13.69 -22.07 -8.80
CA ASN A 180 13.11 -22.96 -9.81
C ASN A 180 12.48 -22.21 -11.01
N LEU A 181 12.61 -20.87 -11.06
CA LEU A 181 12.21 -20.06 -12.21
C LEU A 181 13.11 -20.26 -13.43
#